data_AF-A0AAD9IQC4-F1
#
_entry.id   AF-A0AAD9IQC4-F1
#
_cell.length_a   1.000
_cell.length_b   1.000
_cell.length_c   1.000
_cell.angle_alpha   90.00
_cell.angle_beta   90.00
_cell.angle_gamma   90.00
#
_symmetry.space_group_name_H-M   'P 1'
#
loop_
_entity.id
_entity.type
_entity.pdbx_description
1 polymer ?
#
loop_
_entity_poly.entity_id
_entity_poly.type
_entity_poly.pdbx_seq_one_letter_code
_entity_poly.pdbx_strand_id
1 'polypeptide(L)'
;MYVCMYVCMYVCMYVCMYVCMYVCMYVCMYVCMYVCMYVCMYVCMYVCMYVCMCVCMYVCMYVCMYVCMYVCMYVCMYVCMYVCRCMYVCMYVCMYVCMYVCMYVCMYVCVYVCMCVCRYVCMYVCMYVCMYVCMYVYV
;
A
#
# COMPACT_ATOMS: atom_id res chain seq x y z
N MET A 1 -64.51 -16.67 2.92
CA MET A 1 -63.81 -17.83 2.31
C MET A 1 -62.95 -17.38 1.13
N TYR A 2 -63.54 -16.96 0.00
CA TYR A 2 -62.77 -16.48 -1.18
C TYR A 2 -61.86 -15.28 -0.89
N VAL A 3 -62.37 -14.26 -0.19
CA VAL A 3 -61.57 -13.07 0.16
C VAL A 3 -60.38 -13.44 1.06
N CYS A 4 -60.58 -14.32 2.04
CA CYS A 4 -59.51 -14.76 2.93
C CYS A 4 -58.42 -15.56 2.19
N MET A 5 -58.80 -16.44 1.27
CA MET A 5 -57.86 -17.21 0.43
C MET A 5 -57.06 -16.29 -0.49
N TYR A 6 -57.72 -15.29 -1.09
CA TYR A 6 -57.07 -14.34 -1.99
C TYR A 6 -56.06 -13.46 -1.25
N VAL A 7 -56.43 -12.95 -0.07
CA VAL A 7 -55.54 -12.16 0.78
C VAL A 7 -54.36 -12.98 1.27
N CYS A 8 -54.57 -14.23 1.72
CA CYS A 8 -53.48 -15.10 2.14
C CYS A 8 -52.50 -15.41 1.00
N MET A 9 -52.99 -15.75 -0.20
CA MET A 9 -52.13 -16.01 -1.36
C MET A 9 -51.34 -14.76 -1.78
N TYR A 10 -51.99 -13.60 -1.80
CA TYR A 10 -51.34 -12.36 -2.18
C TYR A 10 -50.26 -11.97 -1.16
N VAL A 11 -50.56 -12.05 0.14
CA VAL A 11 -49.59 -11.76 1.19
C VAL A 11 -48.45 -12.76 1.18
N CYS A 12 -48.70 -14.07 1.04
CA CYS A 12 -47.62 -15.07 0.95
C CYS A 12 -46.73 -14.83 -0.26
N MET A 13 -47.29 -14.59 -1.45
CA MET A 13 -46.51 -14.33 -2.66
C MET A 13 -45.71 -13.05 -2.55
N TYR A 14 -46.32 -11.98 -2.04
CA TYR A 14 -45.64 -10.69 -1.89
C TYR A 14 -44.54 -10.78 -0.83
N VAL A 15 -44.80 -11.39 0.32
CA VAL A 15 -43.80 -11.57 1.38
C VAL A 15 -42.69 -12.51 0.92
N CYS A 16 -42.98 -13.65 0.29
CA CYS A 16 -41.93 -14.54 -0.22
C CYS A 16 -41.09 -13.85 -1.30
N MET A 17 -41.70 -13.19 -2.28
CA MET A 17 -40.95 -12.49 -3.34
C MET A 17 -40.15 -11.33 -2.78
N TYR A 18 -40.75 -10.50 -1.93
CA TYR A 18 -40.08 -9.33 -1.38
C TYR A 18 -38.99 -9.74 -0.39
N VAL A 19 -39.24 -10.69 0.51
CA VAL A 19 -38.23 -11.16 1.47
C VAL A 19 -37.12 -11.91 0.75
N CYS A 20 -37.42 -12.84 -0.16
CA CYS A 20 -36.36 -13.55 -0.88
C CYS A 20 -35.54 -12.60 -1.76
N MET A 21 -36.18 -11.75 -2.58
CA MET A 21 -35.46 -10.84 -3.46
C MET A 21 -34.70 -9.78 -2.67
N TYR A 22 -35.34 -9.15 -1.69
CA TYR A 22 -34.72 -8.06 -0.94
C TYR A 22 -33.68 -8.57 0.03
N VAL A 23 -33.92 -9.65 0.77
CA VAL A 23 -32.92 -10.20 1.69
C VAL A 23 -31.78 -10.83 0.92
N CYS A 24 -32.02 -11.67 -0.10
CA CYS A 24 -30.91 -12.25 -0.85
C CYS A 24 -30.12 -11.19 -1.62
N MET A 25 -30.76 -10.28 -2.34
CA MET A 25 -30.02 -9.27 -3.10
C MET A 25 -29.36 -8.26 -2.18
N TYR A 26 -30.08 -7.71 -1.20
CA TYR A 26 -29.54 -6.65 -0.35
C TYR A 26 -28.50 -7.19 0.64
N VAL A 27 -28.74 -8.33 1.29
CA VAL A 27 -27.76 -8.90 2.23
C VAL A 27 -26.56 -9.43 1.48
N CYS A 28 -26.71 -10.15 0.37
CA CYS A 28 -25.53 -10.60 -0.39
C CYS A 28 -24.75 -9.40 -0.94
N MET A 29 -25.41 -8.46 -1.64
CA MET A 29 -24.72 -7.29 -2.21
C MET A 29 -24.07 -6.46 -1.12
N TYR A 30 -24.77 -6.15 -0.03
CA TYR A 30 -24.22 -5.31 1.02
C TYR A 30 -23.10 -6.03 1.78
N VAL A 31 -23.29 -7.30 2.15
CA VAL A 31 -22.26 -8.05 2.90
C VAL A 31 -21.05 -8.31 2.01
N CYS A 32 -21.22 -8.75 0.76
CA CYS A 32 -20.08 -8.96 -0.12
C CYS A 32 -19.38 -7.64 -0.46
N MET A 33 -20.10 -6.59 -0.85
CA MET A 33 -19.46 -5.31 -1.15
C MET A 33 -18.77 -4.75 0.10
N TYR A 34 -19.41 -4.79 1.27
CA TYR A 34 -18.83 -4.27 2.49
C TYR A 34 -17.64 -5.10 2.96
N VAL A 35 -17.77 -6.42 3.02
CA VAL A 35 -16.69 -7.32 3.47
C VAL A 35 -15.55 -7.32 2.45
N CYS A 36 -15.82 -7.43 1.15
CA CYS A 36 -14.77 -7.36 0.14
C CYS A 36 -14.09 -5.99 0.18
N MET A 37 -14.82 -4.88 0.13
CA MET A 37 -14.18 -3.55 0.17
C MET A 37 -13.42 -3.34 1.47
N TYR A 38 -13.98 -3.69 2.62
CA TYR A 38 -13.34 -3.47 3.91
C TYR A 38 -12.11 -4.37 4.08
N VAL A 39 -12.24 -5.67 3.86
CA VAL A 39 -11.13 -6.63 4.01
C VAL A 39 -10.06 -6.36 2.95
N CYS A 40 -10.43 -6.16 1.70
CA CYS A 40 -9.47 -5.83 0.65
C CYS A 40 -8.75 -4.52 0.97
N MET A 41 -9.47 -3.44 1.25
CA MET A 41 -8.84 -2.15 1.52
C MET A 41 -7.97 -2.22 2.78
N TYR A 42 -8.45 -2.84 3.85
CA TYR A 42 -7.70 -2.94 5.09
C TYR A 42 -6.45 -3.81 4.94
N VAL A 43 -6.61 -5.04 4.45
CA VAL A 43 -5.49 -5.98 4.27
C VAL A 43 -4.50 -5.44 3.25
N CYS A 44 -4.97 -4.96 2.10
CA CYS A 44 -4.08 -4.40 1.09
C CYS A 44 -3.36 -3.16 1.60
N MET A 45 -4.07 -2.19 2.17
CA MET A 45 -3.42 -0.97 2.65
C MET A 45 -2.45 -1.30 3.79
N TYR A 46 -2.84 -2.15 4.73
CA TYR A 46 -1.97 -2.50 5.85
C TYR A 46 -0.75 -3.30 5.41
N VAL A 47 -0.96 -4.41 4.69
CA VAL A 47 0.14 -5.29 4.26
C VAL A 47 1.02 -4.56 3.26
N CYS A 48 0.46 -3.88 2.26
CA CYS A 48 1.28 -3.14 1.31
C CYS A 48 2.04 -2.01 1.98
N MET A 49 1.39 -1.15 2.75
CA MET A 49 2.08 -0.02 3.37
C MET A 49 3.14 -0.52 4.33
N TYR A 50 2.85 -1.54 5.14
CA TYR A 50 3.82 -2.11 6.07
C TYR A 50 4.99 -2.77 5.34
N VAL A 51 4.73 -3.74 4.45
CA VAL A 51 5.78 -4.47 3.73
C VAL A 51 6.59 -3.52 2.86
N CYS A 52 5.95 -2.63 2.12
CA CYS A 52 6.66 -1.66 1.31
C CYS A 52 7.51 -0.72 2.16
N MET A 53 6.95 -0.11 3.21
CA MET A 53 7.73 0.82 4.02
C MET A 53 8.88 0.08 4.71
N CYS A 54 8.66 -1.11 5.25
CA CYS A 54 9.70 -1.90 5.88
C CYS A 54 10.80 -2.30 4.89
N VAL A 55 10.45 -2.92 3.76
CA VAL A 55 11.41 -3.39 2.76
C VAL A 55 12.13 -2.20 2.14
N CYS A 56 11.42 -1.16 1.74
CA CYS A 56 12.04 0.02 1.16
C CYS A 56 12.97 0.73 2.14
N MET A 57 12.51 1.00 3.37
CA MET A 57 13.36 1.66 4.36
C MET A 57 14.59 0.80 4.65
N TYR A 58 14.42 -0.51 4.78
CA TYR A 58 15.55 -1.41 5.05
C TYR A 58 16.54 -1.44 3.88
N VAL A 59 16.07 -1.74 2.66
CA VAL A 59 16.90 -1.84 1.46
C VAL A 59 17.57 -0.50 1.17
N CYS A 60 16.82 0.60 1.21
CA CYS A 60 17.37 1.91 0.97
C CYS A 60 18.38 2.33 2.01
N MET A 61 18.05 2.22 3.31
CA MET A 61 19.00 2.59 4.35
C MET A 61 20.25 1.74 4.26
N TYR A 62 20.10 0.43 4.03
CA TYR A 62 21.26 -0.46 3.90
C TYR A 62 22.10 -0.11 2.67
N VAL A 63 21.52 -0.12 1.47
CA VAL A 63 22.23 0.15 0.22
C VAL A 63 22.84 1.54 0.22
N CYS A 64 22.09 2.56 0.64
CA CYS A 64 22.60 3.92 0.66
C CYS A 64 23.71 4.10 1.69
N MET A 65 23.54 3.61 2.92
CA MET A 65 24.60 3.75 3.92
C MET A 65 25.85 2.98 3.47
N TYR A 66 25.70 1.78 2.91
CA TYR A 66 26.85 1.00 2.43
C TYR A 66 27.54 1.70 1.26
N VAL A 67 26.80 2.01 0.18
CA VAL A 67 27.36 2.62 -1.03
C VAL A 67 27.96 3.98 -0.70
N CYS A 68 27.28 4.81 0.08
CA CYS A 68 27.78 6.13 0.43
C CYS A 68 29.00 6.06 1.34
N MET A 69 28.99 5.22 2.38
CA MET A 69 30.17 5.08 3.25
C MET A 69 31.36 4.58 2.45
N TYR A 70 31.17 3.60 1.56
CA TYR A 70 32.25 3.11 0.70
C TYR A 70 32.74 4.20 -0.26
N VAL A 71 31.87 4.73 -1.11
CA VAL A 71 32.23 5.74 -2.12
C VAL A 71 32.89 6.95 -1.45
N CYS A 72 32.33 7.41 -0.34
CA CYS A 72 32.88 8.56 0.36
C CYS A 72 34.21 8.23 0.99
N MET A 73 34.38 7.12 1.72
CA MET A 73 35.69 6.74 2.24
C MET A 73 36.75 6.67 1.13
N TYR A 74 36.43 6.08 -0.03
CA TYR A 74 37.36 6.03 -1.16
C TYR A 74 37.68 7.42 -1.71
N VAL A 75 36.67 8.25 -2.00
CA VAL A 75 36.86 9.60 -2.55
C VAL A 75 37.58 10.49 -1.55
N CYS A 76 37.19 10.46 -0.27
CA CYS A 76 37.85 11.16 0.83
C CYS A 76 39.34 10.79 0.87
N MET A 77 39.67 9.50 0.90
CA MET A 77 41.05 9.04 1.02
C MET A 77 41.88 9.48 -0.18
N TYR A 78 41.34 9.34 -1.41
CA TYR A 78 42.02 9.81 -2.61
C TYR A 78 42.24 11.33 -2.57
N VAL A 79 41.18 12.13 -2.39
CA VAL A 79 41.28 13.60 -2.41
C VAL A 79 42.18 14.11 -1.27
N CYS A 80 42.08 13.54 -0.07
CA CYS A 80 42.92 13.92 1.07
C CYS A 80 44.41 13.61 0.82
N MET A 81 44.72 12.49 0.17
CA MET A 81 46.11 12.12 -0.16
C MET A 81 46.75 13.06 -1.19
N TYR A 82 45.97 13.58 -2.15
CA TYR A 82 46.51 14.41 -3.24
C TYR A 82 46.43 15.92 -2.99
N VAL A 83 45.44 16.40 -2.21
CA VAL A 83 45.10 17.83 -2.17
C VAL A 83 45.38 18.48 -0.81
N CYS A 84 45.23 17.77 0.31
CA CYS A 84 45.15 18.40 1.63
C CYS A 84 46.36 18.11 2.53
N ARG A 85 47.08 19.15 2.99
CA ARG A 85 48.00 19.07 4.15
C ARG A 85 47.23 18.84 5.48
N CYS A 86 45.90 18.94 5.45
CA CYS A 86 44.99 18.86 6.59
C CYS A 86 44.03 17.66 6.43
N MET A 87 44.53 16.44 6.60
CA MET A 87 43.74 15.21 6.40
C MET A 87 42.47 15.17 7.26
N TYR A 88 42.54 15.66 8.49
CA TYR A 88 41.42 15.61 9.43
C TYR A 88 40.21 16.43 8.96
N VAL A 89 40.44 17.65 8.45
CA VAL A 89 39.36 18.54 7.99
C VAL A 89 38.72 18.01 6.71
N CYS A 90 39.53 17.56 5.75
CA CYS A 90 39.02 17.03 4.48
C CYS A 90 38.21 15.74 4.71
N MET A 91 38.65 14.84 5.61
CA MET A 91 37.88 13.66 6.00
C MET A 91 36.55 14.03 6.69
N TYR A 92 36.58 14.99 7.63
CA TYR A 92 35.38 15.39 8.36
C TYR A 92 34.31 15.99 7.43
N VAL A 93 34.70 16.94 6.58
CA VAL A 93 33.79 17.61 5.64
C VAL A 93 33.20 16.60 4.67
N CYS A 94 34.02 15.74 4.08
CA CYS A 94 33.53 14.79 3.09
C CYS A 94 32.60 13.74 3.73
N MET A 95 32.93 13.22 4.91
CA MET A 95 32.04 12.32 5.65
C MET A 95 30.71 13.01 5.99
N TYR A 96 30.74 14.26 6.44
CA TYR A 96 29.53 14.99 6.79
C TYR A 96 28.62 15.25 5.57
N VAL A 97 29.21 15.75 4.47
CA VAL A 97 28.47 16.00 3.22
C VAL A 97 27.88 14.71 2.68
N CYS A 98 28.66 13.64 2.66
CA CYS A 98 28.21 12.34 2.20
C CYS A 98 27.07 11.77 3.03
N MET A 99 27.22 11.76 4.35
CA MET A 99 26.17 11.29 5.25
C MET A 99 24.90 12.11 5.07
N TYR A 100 25.01 13.43 4.96
CA TYR A 100 23.86 14.30 4.79
C TYR A 100 23.16 14.07 3.45
N VAL A 101 23.91 14.08 2.34
CA VAL A 101 23.36 13.87 0.99
C VAL A 101 22.72 12.49 0.89
N CYS A 102 23.38 11.45 1.39
CA CYS A 102 22.86 10.10 1.30
C CYS A 102 21.64 9.88 2.17
N MET A 103 21.63 10.37 3.41
CA MET A 103 20.44 10.32 4.24
C MET A 103 19.28 11.08 3.59
N TYR A 104 19.53 12.26 3.04
CA TYR A 104 18.49 13.07 2.41
C TYR A 104 17.94 12.42 1.14
N VAL A 105 18.81 12.02 0.21
CA VAL A 105 18.42 11.37 -1.04
C VAL A 105 17.69 10.07 -0.76
N CYS A 106 18.17 9.27 0.18
CA CYS A 106 17.58 7.95 0.43
C CYS A 106 16.28 8.06 1.21
N MET A 107 16.18 8.95 2.19
CA MET A 107 14.88 9.22 2.82
C MET A 107 13.88 9.74 1.79
N TYR A 108 14.29 10.68 0.93
CA TYR A 108 13.38 11.26 -0.05
C TYR A 108 12.95 10.24 -1.09
N VAL A 109 13.88 9.56 -1.76
CA VAL A 109 13.59 8.56 -2.78
C VAL A 109 12.75 7.43 -2.20
N CYS A 110 13.07 6.95 -1.01
CA CYS A 110 12.43 5.75 -0.48
C CYS A 110 11.06 6.04 0.11
N VAL A 111 10.88 7.19 0.75
CA VAL A 111 9.55 7.64 1.13
C VAL A 111 8.71 7.90 -0.12
N TYR A 112 9.24 8.61 -1.11
CA TYR A 112 8.47 9.00 -2.28
C TYR A 112 8.11 7.79 -3.16
N VAL A 113 9.10 7.00 -3.58
CA VAL A 113 8.88 5.82 -4.42
C VAL A 113 7.97 4.82 -3.70
N CYS A 114 8.16 4.56 -2.42
CA CYS A 114 7.40 3.52 -1.74
C CYS A 114 5.98 3.99 -1.37
N MET A 115 5.80 5.27 -1.02
CA MET A 115 4.46 5.84 -0.88
C MET A 115 3.73 5.84 -2.22
N CYS A 116 4.39 6.23 -3.31
CA CYS A 116 3.78 6.25 -4.63
C CYS A 116 3.43 4.84 -5.09
N VAL A 117 4.41 3.95 -5.22
CA VAL A 117 4.19 2.58 -5.72
C VAL A 117 3.15 1.86 -4.88
N CYS A 118 3.22 1.95 -3.55
CA CYS A 118 2.35 1.15 -2.70
C CYS A 118 0.95 1.74 -2.61
N ARG A 119 0.79 3.07 -2.68
CA ARG A 119 -0.52 3.67 -2.86
C ARG A 119 -1.12 3.31 -4.21
N TYR A 120 -0.36 3.44 -5.30
CA TYR A 120 -0.87 3.18 -6.64
C TYR A 120 -1.22 1.70 -6.82
N VAL A 121 -0.26 0.80 -6.60
CA VAL A 121 -0.46 -0.65 -6.79
C VAL A 121 -1.58 -1.15 -5.89
N CYS A 122 -1.62 -0.76 -4.61
CA CYS A 122 -2.60 -1.36 -3.70
C CYS A 122 -3.98 -0.74 -3.84
N MET A 123 -4.10 0.54 -4.19
CA MET A 123 -5.40 1.09 -4.58
C MET A 123 -5.88 0.48 -5.89
N TYR A 124 -5.03 0.38 -6.92
CA TYR A 124 -5.46 -0.16 -8.21
C TYR A 124 -5.81 -1.64 -8.10
N VAL A 125 -4.90 -2.48 -7.62
CA VAL A 125 -5.12 -3.93 -7.58
C VAL A 125 -6.31 -4.24 -6.69
N CYS A 126 -6.45 -3.61 -5.52
CA CYS A 126 -7.51 -3.98 -4.60
C CYS A 126 -8.87 -3.42 -5.01
N MET A 127 -8.94 -2.22 -5.59
CA MET A 127 -10.18 -1.74 -6.19
C MET A 127 -10.58 -2.59 -7.39
N TYR A 128 -9.65 -2.90 -8.30
CA TYR A 128 -9.97 -3.69 -9.49
C TYR A 128 -10.37 -5.11 -9.13
N VAL A 129 -9.56 -5.84 -8.37
CA VAL A 129 -9.84 -7.23 -8.01
C VAL A 129 -11.14 -7.33 -7.23
N CYS A 130 -11.38 -6.43 -6.25
CA CYS A 130 -12.56 -6.56 -5.40
C CYS A 130 -13.84 -6.13 -6.14
N MET A 131 -13.77 -5.14 -7.04
CA MET A 131 -14.89 -4.82 -7.95
C MET A 131 -15.15 -5.95 -8.96
N TYR A 132 -14.09 -6.57 -9.51
CA TYR A 132 -14.23 -7.66 -10.47
C TYR A 132 -14.86 -8.89 -9.81
N VAL A 133 -14.34 -9.31 -8.65
CA VAL A 133 -14.91 -10.44 -7.90
C VAL A 133 -16.36 -10.14 -7.48
N CYS A 134 -16.67 -8.93 -7.02
CA CYS A 134 -18.03 -8.54 -6.69
C CYS A 134 -18.98 -8.43 -7.89
N MET A 135 -18.48 -8.28 -9.11
CA MET A 135 -19.33 -8.30 -10.31
C MET A 135 -19.54 -9.74 -10.82
N TYR A 136 -18.48 -10.56 -10.85
CA TYR A 136 -18.52 -11.91 -11.42
C TYR A 136 -19.18 -12.96 -10.52
N VAL A 137 -19.25 -12.74 -9.21
CA VAL A 137 -20.01 -13.62 -8.30
C VAL A 137 -21.53 -13.40 -8.44
N TYR A 138 -21.96 -12.32 -9.10
CA TYR A 138 -23.36 -11.87 -9.19
C TYR A 138 -23.95 -11.95 -10.60
N VAL A 139 -23.21 -12.48 -11.58
CA VAL A 139 -23.70 -12.91 -12.90
C VAL A 139 -23.72 -14.42 -12.94
#